data_AF-A0A9W6WQ94-F1
#
_entry.id   AF-A0A9W6WQ94-F1
#
_cell.length_a   1.000
_cell.length_b   1.000
_cell.length_c   1.000
_cell.angle_alpha   90.00
_cell.angle_beta   90.00
_cell.angle_gamma   90.00
#
_symmetry.space_group_name_H-M   'P 1'
#
loop_
_entity.id
_entity.type
_entity.pdbx_description
1 polymer ?
#
loop_
_entity_poly.entity_id
_entity_poly.type
_entity_poly.pdbx_seq_one_letter_code
_entity_poly.pdbx_strand_id
1 'polypeptide(L)'
;MFRHSQIEGKYGQPNLLGLPDELFSDLPRLSMVHLGLHENINYIPPLVGVPNLQSLSLAWITQLRTLPSFENVPKLGRLILSLLPRMETLPDMSPLQNLLEFVLLRPNHICCNGFLGPCDLNHISCQSYPLAQIPAATCLVDETNPSLPATPFLGSAGTRSAFKKFAPLVCQESSFDDSDYLSFPTKATIEMCDGKPFRECYIPGNRTGICYNVRFQVLSCVADDNYIALRQFQIEKSVGPKCDPVEERWLGCSD
;
A
#
# COMPACT_ATOMS: atom_id res chain seq x y z
N MET A 1 -12.12 -21.34 17.20
CA MET A 1 -12.58 -19.95 17.47
C MET A 1 -11.66 -18.98 16.77
N PHE A 2 -12.21 -18.09 15.97
CA PHE A 2 -11.50 -17.25 15.00
C PHE A 2 -10.86 -16.03 15.68
N ARG A 3 -9.52 -15.91 15.62
CA ARG A 3 -8.74 -14.84 16.27
C ARG A 3 -7.99 -13.94 15.26
N HIS A 4 -7.58 -14.52 14.14
CA HIS A 4 -6.84 -13.82 13.10
C HIS A 4 -7.53 -14.09 11.77
N SER A 5 -7.78 -13.03 11.01
CA SER A 5 -8.21 -13.10 9.62
C SER A 5 -7.11 -12.51 8.76
N GLN A 6 -6.50 -13.31 7.90
CA GLN A 6 -5.57 -12.84 6.89
C GLN A 6 -6.04 -13.37 5.54
N ILE A 7 -6.41 -12.45 4.65
CA ILE A 7 -6.85 -12.77 3.30
C ILE A 7 -5.98 -11.99 2.32
N GLU A 8 -5.33 -12.73 1.44
CA GLU A 8 -4.47 -12.20 0.39
C GLU A 8 -5.10 -12.54 -0.96
N GLY A 9 -5.24 -11.54 -1.80
CA GLY A 9 -5.60 -11.73 -3.19
C GLY A 9 -4.40 -12.07 -4.07
N LYS A 10 -4.68 -12.16 -5.36
CA LYS A 10 -3.72 -12.36 -6.42
C LYS A 10 -3.90 -11.24 -7.45
N TYR A 11 -2.80 -10.62 -7.84
CA TYR A 11 -2.82 -9.58 -8.88
C TYR A 11 -3.40 -10.14 -10.19
N GLY A 12 -4.24 -9.35 -10.86
CA GLY A 12 -4.91 -9.74 -12.12
C GLY A 12 -5.99 -10.83 -11.98
N GLN A 13 -6.49 -11.09 -10.77
CA GLN A 13 -7.62 -11.98 -10.50
C GLN A 13 -8.79 -11.18 -9.89
N PRO A 14 -10.04 -11.67 -9.99
CA PRO A 14 -11.20 -10.96 -9.45
C PRO A 14 -11.15 -10.76 -7.93
N ASN A 15 -10.36 -11.57 -7.20
CA ASN A 15 -10.19 -11.49 -5.75
C ASN A 15 -11.54 -11.46 -5.01
N LEU A 16 -11.59 -10.89 -3.79
CA LEU A 16 -12.88 -10.65 -3.13
C LEU A 16 -13.65 -9.57 -3.88
N LEU A 17 -14.89 -9.88 -4.29
CA LEU A 17 -15.78 -8.93 -4.95
C LEU A 17 -16.36 -7.87 -4.00
N GLY A 18 -16.30 -8.13 -2.69
CA GLY A 18 -16.82 -7.28 -1.65
C GLY A 18 -16.77 -8.00 -0.30
N LEU A 19 -17.18 -7.30 0.75
CA LEU A 19 -17.30 -7.85 2.10
C LEU A 19 -18.78 -7.74 2.53
N PRO A 20 -19.37 -8.78 3.13
CA PRO A 20 -20.74 -8.71 3.61
C PRO A 20 -20.85 -7.75 4.80
N ASP A 21 -21.96 -7.01 4.90
CA ASP A 21 -22.18 -6.00 5.95
C ASP A 21 -22.05 -6.57 7.37
N GLU A 22 -22.47 -7.82 7.55
CA GLU A 22 -22.43 -8.53 8.83
C GLU A 22 -21.09 -9.22 9.13
N LEU A 23 -20.05 -9.02 8.30
CA LEU A 23 -18.77 -9.74 8.45
C LEU A 23 -18.15 -9.58 9.84
N PHE A 24 -18.31 -8.40 10.45
CA PHE A 24 -17.71 -8.05 11.74
C PHE A 24 -18.76 -7.84 12.84
N SER A 25 -19.97 -8.42 12.72
CA SER A 25 -21.05 -8.19 13.70
C SER A 25 -21.01 -9.09 14.94
N ASP A 26 -20.41 -10.28 14.88
CA ASP A 26 -20.21 -11.18 16.04
C ASP A 26 -18.87 -11.91 15.97
N LEU A 27 -17.78 -11.17 16.16
CA LEU A 27 -16.42 -11.72 16.20
C LEU A 27 -15.64 -11.24 17.44
N PRO A 28 -16.16 -11.46 18.66
CA PRO A 28 -15.63 -10.85 19.88
C PRO A 28 -14.22 -11.31 20.25
N ARG A 29 -13.70 -12.38 19.64
CA ARG A 29 -12.31 -12.86 19.86
C ARG A 29 -11.34 -12.48 18.74
N LEU A 30 -11.81 -11.82 17.68
CA LEU A 30 -10.95 -11.37 16.59
C LEU A 30 -10.01 -10.28 17.11
N SER A 31 -8.70 -10.48 16.93
CA SER A 31 -7.65 -9.56 17.35
C SER A 31 -6.85 -9.00 16.18
N MET A 32 -6.89 -9.64 15.02
CA MET A 32 -6.17 -9.18 13.82
C MET A 32 -7.00 -9.35 12.56
N VAL A 33 -7.00 -8.32 11.73
CA VAL A 33 -7.50 -8.35 10.35
C VAL A 33 -6.40 -7.86 9.42
N HIS A 34 -6.07 -8.68 8.43
CA HIS A 34 -5.25 -8.30 7.29
C HIS A 34 -6.01 -8.59 6.00
N LEU A 35 -6.13 -7.59 5.13
CA LEU A 35 -6.66 -7.71 3.78
C LEU A 35 -5.66 -7.14 2.77
N GLY A 36 -5.17 -7.99 1.88
CA GLY A 36 -4.15 -7.65 0.89
C GLY A 36 -4.62 -7.93 -0.53
N LEU A 37 -4.30 -7.06 -1.49
CA LEU A 37 -4.52 -7.28 -2.93
C LEU A 37 -6.00 -7.51 -3.29
N HIS A 38 -6.87 -6.56 -2.94
CA HIS A 38 -8.31 -6.66 -3.20
C HIS A 38 -8.87 -5.38 -3.85
N GLU A 39 -8.80 -5.33 -5.18
CA GLU A 39 -9.14 -4.14 -5.97
C GLU A 39 -10.64 -3.84 -6.05
N ASN A 40 -11.52 -4.81 -5.76
CA ASN A 40 -12.97 -4.59 -5.80
C ASN A 40 -13.55 -4.14 -4.45
N ILE A 41 -12.77 -4.21 -3.36
CA ILE A 41 -13.24 -3.76 -2.04
C ILE A 41 -13.26 -2.23 -2.03
N ASN A 42 -14.47 -1.66 -1.98
CA ASN A 42 -14.71 -0.22 -1.89
C ASN A 42 -15.21 0.22 -0.49
N TYR A 43 -15.47 -0.74 0.40
CA TYR A 43 -16.04 -0.53 1.71
C TYR A 43 -15.58 -1.61 2.70
N ILE A 44 -15.31 -1.20 3.94
CA ILE A 44 -15.04 -2.11 5.06
C ILE A 44 -16.28 -2.10 5.97
N PRO A 45 -16.88 -3.27 6.28
CA PRO A 45 -18.08 -3.35 7.13
C PRO A 45 -17.88 -2.77 8.54
N PRO A 46 -18.96 -2.38 9.23
CA PRO A 46 -18.88 -1.76 10.55
C PRO A 46 -18.18 -2.67 11.57
N LEU A 47 -17.23 -2.12 12.34
CA LEU A 47 -16.44 -2.87 13.32
C LEU A 47 -17.15 -3.08 14.67
N VAL A 48 -18.48 -3.23 14.65
CA VAL A 48 -19.34 -3.21 15.85
C VAL A 48 -19.17 -4.45 16.75
N GLY A 49 -18.91 -5.62 16.15
CA GLY A 49 -18.80 -6.90 16.86
C GLY A 49 -17.37 -7.37 17.12
N VAL A 50 -16.38 -6.49 16.99
CA VAL A 50 -14.94 -6.82 17.14
C VAL A 50 -14.24 -6.00 18.24
N PRO A 51 -14.76 -5.96 19.49
CA PRO A 51 -14.23 -5.11 20.57
C PRO A 51 -12.79 -5.47 21.02
N ASN A 52 -12.28 -6.61 20.60
CA ASN A 52 -10.92 -7.07 20.91
C ASN A 52 -9.94 -6.92 19.73
N LEU A 53 -10.32 -6.22 18.65
CA LEU A 53 -9.43 -5.96 17.52
C LEU A 53 -8.23 -5.13 17.99
N GLN A 54 -7.03 -5.65 17.74
CA GLN A 54 -5.74 -5.04 18.13
C GLN A 54 -4.94 -4.58 16.91
N SER A 55 -5.13 -5.23 15.75
CA SER A 55 -4.43 -4.89 14.52
C SER A 55 -5.38 -4.90 13.33
N LEU A 56 -5.36 -3.82 12.56
CA LEU A 56 -5.99 -3.70 11.25
C LEU A 56 -4.92 -3.31 10.23
N SER A 57 -4.74 -4.15 9.21
CA SER A 57 -3.80 -3.93 8.13
C SER A 57 -4.49 -4.09 6.78
N LEU A 58 -4.45 -3.05 5.96
CA LEU A 58 -4.99 -3.05 4.61
C LEU A 58 -3.87 -2.72 3.64
N ALA A 59 -3.70 -3.54 2.61
CA ALA A 59 -2.68 -3.38 1.59
C ALA A 59 -3.27 -3.56 0.19
N TRP A 60 -3.04 -2.61 -0.71
CA TRP A 60 -3.54 -2.69 -2.10
C TRP A 60 -5.06 -2.90 -2.19
N ILE A 61 -5.80 -1.95 -1.61
CA ILE A 61 -7.26 -1.86 -1.76
C ILE A 61 -7.56 -0.54 -2.48
N THR A 62 -7.81 -0.64 -3.79
CA THR A 62 -7.73 0.51 -4.70
C THR A 62 -8.99 1.35 -4.76
N GLN A 63 -10.12 0.87 -4.24
CA GLN A 63 -11.42 1.56 -4.32
C GLN A 63 -11.89 2.17 -2.99
N LEU A 64 -11.20 1.86 -1.89
CA LEU A 64 -11.58 2.29 -0.55
C LEU A 64 -11.30 3.78 -0.35
N ARG A 65 -12.32 4.56 0.01
CA ARG A 65 -12.23 6.02 0.22
C ARG A 65 -12.11 6.45 1.67
N THR A 66 -12.61 5.63 2.60
CA THR A 66 -12.58 5.88 4.04
C THR A 66 -12.73 4.58 4.82
N LEU A 67 -12.54 4.62 6.13
CA LEU A 67 -12.78 3.49 7.04
C LEU A 67 -14.07 3.66 7.86
N PRO A 68 -14.70 2.57 8.32
CA PRO A 68 -15.78 2.65 9.29
C PRO A 68 -15.29 3.23 10.62
N SER A 69 -16.23 3.74 11.41
CA SER A 69 -15.94 4.35 12.72
C SER A 69 -15.11 3.44 13.64
N PHE A 70 -14.21 4.06 14.40
CA PHE A 70 -13.34 3.39 15.37
C PHE A 70 -13.93 3.26 16.79
N GLU A 71 -15.15 3.77 17.04
CA GLU A 71 -15.79 3.78 18.36
C GLU A 71 -15.83 2.40 19.05
N ASN A 72 -16.01 1.33 18.27
CA ASN A 72 -16.17 -0.03 18.79
C ASN A 72 -14.87 -0.84 18.85
N VAL A 73 -13.73 -0.23 18.52
CA VAL A 73 -12.41 -0.89 18.52
C VAL A 73 -11.38 -0.16 19.40
N PRO A 74 -11.68 0.10 20.69
CA PRO A 74 -10.82 0.89 21.58
C PRO A 74 -9.46 0.22 21.87
N LYS A 75 -9.31 -1.08 21.55
CA LYS A 75 -8.08 -1.87 21.74
C LYS A 75 -7.16 -1.86 20.52
N LEU A 76 -7.54 -1.18 19.43
CA LEU A 76 -6.73 -1.14 18.22
C LEU A 76 -5.41 -0.43 18.50
N GLY A 77 -4.33 -1.20 18.53
CA GLY A 77 -2.97 -0.71 18.78
C GLY A 77 -2.15 -0.52 17.51
N ARG A 78 -2.54 -1.18 16.41
CA ARG A 78 -1.82 -1.16 15.13
C ARG A 78 -2.78 -0.90 13.97
N LEU A 79 -2.57 0.20 13.26
CA LEU A 79 -3.28 0.55 12.04
C LEU A 79 -2.27 0.73 10.90
N ILE A 80 -2.31 -0.15 9.90
CA ILE A 80 -1.42 -0.08 8.73
C ILE A 80 -2.26 0.04 7.48
N LEU A 81 -2.09 1.15 6.78
CA LEU A 81 -2.76 1.47 5.54
C LEU A 81 -1.68 1.69 4.47
N SER A 82 -1.57 0.75 3.53
CA SER A 82 -0.55 0.82 2.49
C SER A 82 -1.17 0.64 1.12
N LEU A 83 -0.81 1.52 0.18
CA LEU A 83 -1.31 1.46 -1.20
C LEU A 83 -2.85 1.47 -1.24
N LEU A 84 -3.46 2.47 -0.61
CA LEU A 84 -4.90 2.76 -0.65
C LEU A 84 -5.11 4.05 -1.46
N PRO A 85 -4.83 4.02 -2.77
CA PRO A 85 -4.68 5.22 -3.59
C PRO A 85 -5.87 6.16 -3.53
N ARG A 86 -7.10 5.63 -3.47
CA ARG A 86 -8.33 6.43 -3.42
C ARG A 86 -8.79 6.80 -2.01
N MET A 87 -8.01 6.49 -0.98
CA MET A 87 -8.32 6.89 0.40
C MET A 87 -8.35 8.41 0.48
N GLU A 88 -9.51 8.99 0.78
CA GLU A 88 -9.74 10.43 0.79
C GLU A 88 -9.78 10.98 2.22
N THR A 89 -10.32 10.23 3.17
CA THR A 89 -10.48 10.65 4.57
C THR A 89 -10.28 9.47 5.52
N LEU A 90 -10.13 9.78 6.81
CA LEU A 90 -10.26 8.80 7.90
C LEU A 90 -11.33 9.26 8.89
N PRO A 91 -12.03 8.31 9.54
CA PRO A 91 -12.96 8.63 10.62
C PRO A 91 -12.20 9.16 11.84
N ASP A 92 -12.93 9.68 12.83
CA ASP A 92 -12.33 10.19 14.05
C ASP A 92 -11.48 9.12 14.76
N MET A 93 -10.21 9.44 15.02
CA MET A 93 -9.28 8.58 15.72
C MET A 93 -9.24 8.82 17.23
N SER A 94 -10.07 9.73 17.77
CA SER A 94 -10.19 9.97 19.22
C SER A 94 -10.42 8.70 20.06
N PRO A 95 -11.18 7.67 19.59
CA PRO A 95 -11.35 6.41 20.32
C PRO A 95 -10.06 5.56 20.43
N LEU A 96 -9.07 5.79 19.56
CA LEU A 96 -7.86 4.98 19.44
C LEU A 96 -6.78 5.36 20.46
N GLN A 97 -7.13 5.38 21.74
CA GLN A 97 -6.25 5.80 22.83
C GLN A 97 -5.03 4.87 23.02
N ASN A 98 -5.15 3.61 22.57
CA ASN A 98 -4.11 2.58 22.67
C ASN A 98 -3.24 2.46 21.41
N LEU A 99 -3.35 3.39 20.46
CA LEU A 99 -2.61 3.32 19.19
C LEU A 99 -1.09 3.44 19.44
N LEU A 100 -0.37 2.36 19.13
CA LEU A 100 1.08 2.20 19.26
C LEU A 100 1.78 2.35 17.90
N GLU A 101 1.09 2.03 16.81
CA GLU A 101 1.63 2.09 15.46
C GLU A 101 0.53 2.55 14.49
N PHE A 102 0.84 3.60 13.74
CA PHE A 102 0.03 4.06 12.62
C PHE A 102 0.95 4.30 11.43
N VAL A 103 0.68 3.58 10.35
CA VAL A 103 1.42 3.70 9.08
C VAL A 103 0.42 4.03 7.99
N LEU A 104 0.74 5.05 7.21
CA LEU A 104 0.02 5.42 6.00
C LEU A 104 1.05 5.66 4.90
N LEU A 105 1.30 4.63 4.09
CA LEU A 105 2.44 4.59 3.17
C LEU A 105 1.98 4.51 1.71
N ARG A 106 2.79 5.09 0.81
CA ARG A 106 2.67 5.09 -0.66
C ARG A 106 1.54 6.01 -1.15
N PRO A 107 1.31 6.17 -2.46
CA PRO A 107 0.29 7.09 -2.96
C PRO A 107 -1.07 6.82 -2.31
N ASN A 108 -1.60 7.81 -1.58
CA ASN A 108 -2.94 7.83 -1.02
C ASN A 108 -3.47 9.28 -1.14
N HIS A 109 -4.65 9.49 -1.72
CA HIS A 109 -5.19 10.84 -1.97
C HIS A 109 -5.25 11.70 -0.68
N ILE A 110 -5.53 11.09 0.47
CA ILE A 110 -5.58 11.72 1.80
C ILE A 110 -4.30 12.50 2.15
N CYS A 111 -3.15 12.14 1.55
CA CYS A 111 -1.88 12.83 1.77
C CYS A 111 -1.79 14.20 1.10
N CYS A 112 -2.68 14.51 0.15
CA CYS A 112 -2.56 15.69 -0.71
C CYS A 112 -3.91 16.35 -1.08
N ASN A 113 -5.04 15.68 -0.83
CA ASN A 113 -6.37 16.18 -1.17
C ASN A 113 -6.91 17.25 -0.19
N GLY A 114 -6.11 17.71 0.77
CA GLY A 114 -6.51 18.71 1.75
C GLY A 114 -6.98 18.15 3.11
N PHE A 115 -6.96 16.83 3.31
CA PHE A 115 -7.31 16.25 4.61
C PHE A 115 -6.30 16.65 5.71
N LEU A 116 -5.00 16.64 5.42
CA LEU A 116 -3.94 16.95 6.40
C LEU A 116 -3.65 18.44 6.55
N GLY A 117 -4.07 19.26 5.58
CA GLY A 117 -3.64 20.65 5.43
C GLY A 117 -4.12 21.24 4.11
N PRO A 118 -3.43 22.23 3.53
CA PRO A 118 -3.76 22.72 2.19
C PRO A 118 -3.73 21.59 1.15
N CYS A 119 -4.66 21.63 0.20
CA CYS A 119 -4.67 20.70 -0.92
C CYS A 119 -3.51 20.99 -1.89
N ASP A 120 -2.82 19.94 -2.34
CA ASP A 120 -1.77 20.00 -3.36
C ASP A 120 -1.98 18.90 -4.41
N LEU A 121 -2.66 19.25 -5.51
CA LEU A 121 -2.91 18.31 -6.61
C LEU A 121 -1.68 18.02 -7.47
N ASN A 122 -0.55 18.69 -7.25
CA ASN A 122 0.71 18.36 -7.94
C ASN A 122 1.45 17.21 -7.25
N HIS A 123 1.17 16.94 -5.98
CA HIS A 123 1.78 15.84 -5.23
C HIS A 123 1.52 14.49 -5.93
N ILE A 124 2.52 13.60 -5.94
CA ILE A 124 2.46 12.30 -6.65
C ILE A 124 1.25 11.44 -6.23
N SER A 125 0.93 11.46 -4.93
CA SER A 125 -0.26 10.81 -4.38
C SER A 125 -1.60 11.27 -4.94
N CYS A 126 -1.69 12.44 -5.59
CA CYS A 126 -2.92 12.98 -6.17
C CYS A 126 -2.99 12.80 -7.69
N GLN A 127 -1.92 12.31 -8.32
CA GLN A 127 -1.88 12.09 -9.77
C GLN A 127 -2.69 10.86 -10.16
N SER A 128 -3.23 10.86 -11.39
CA SER A 128 -3.89 9.68 -11.94
C SER A 128 -2.89 8.56 -12.21
N TYR A 129 -3.27 7.31 -11.96
CA TYR A 129 -2.51 6.13 -12.38
C TYR A 129 -3.39 5.23 -13.27
N PRO A 130 -3.37 5.42 -14.61
CA PRO A 130 -4.27 4.73 -15.54
C PRO A 130 -4.14 3.20 -15.53
N LEU A 131 -2.92 2.67 -15.35
CA LEU A 131 -2.66 1.23 -15.37
C LEU A 131 -3.42 0.47 -14.27
N ALA A 132 -3.63 1.09 -13.11
CA ALA A 132 -4.44 0.52 -12.02
C ALA A 132 -5.84 1.16 -11.91
N GLN A 133 -6.28 1.89 -12.94
CA GLN A 133 -7.59 2.56 -12.99
C GLN A 133 -7.83 3.53 -11.81
N ILE A 134 -6.78 4.19 -11.36
CA ILE A 134 -6.85 5.17 -10.27
C ILE A 134 -7.02 6.56 -10.88
N PRO A 135 -8.14 7.26 -10.62
CA PRO A 135 -8.33 8.62 -11.08
C PRO A 135 -7.47 9.60 -10.27
N ALA A 136 -7.17 10.77 -10.85
CA ALA A 136 -6.57 11.86 -10.09
C ALA A 136 -7.49 12.29 -8.94
N ALA A 137 -6.89 12.79 -7.85
CA ALA A 137 -7.63 13.28 -6.69
C ALA A 137 -8.31 14.63 -7.00
N THR A 138 -9.29 14.96 -6.18
CA THR A 138 -9.88 16.30 -6.09
C THR A 138 -9.69 16.84 -4.68
N CYS A 139 -9.59 18.16 -4.52
CA CYS A 139 -9.51 18.76 -3.20
C CYS A 139 -10.79 18.52 -2.40
N LEU A 140 -10.64 18.18 -1.12
CA LEU A 140 -11.72 18.14 -0.15
C LEU A 140 -12.25 19.55 0.09
N VAL A 141 -13.57 19.68 0.07
CA VAL A 141 -14.29 20.92 0.31
C VAL A 141 -15.10 20.80 1.59
N ASP A 142 -15.46 21.94 2.17
CA ASP A 142 -16.34 21.98 3.33
C ASP A 142 -17.73 21.42 2.98
N GLU A 143 -18.28 20.58 3.87
CA GLU A 143 -19.57 19.92 3.64
C GLU A 143 -20.75 20.90 3.60
N THR A 144 -20.64 22.02 4.33
CA THR A 144 -21.70 23.04 4.40
C THR A 144 -21.52 24.14 3.35
N ASN A 145 -20.29 24.37 2.89
CA ASN A 145 -19.97 25.33 1.84
C ASN A 145 -18.89 24.79 0.87
N PRO A 146 -19.30 24.17 -0.26
CA PRO A 146 -18.37 23.61 -1.24
C PRO A 146 -17.40 24.61 -1.90
N SER A 147 -17.58 25.92 -1.70
CA SER A 147 -16.65 26.95 -2.18
C SER A 147 -15.43 27.13 -1.27
N LEU A 148 -15.44 26.51 -0.07
CA LEU A 148 -14.36 26.58 0.91
C LEU A 148 -13.63 25.23 1.01
N PRO A 149 -12.31 25.23 1.31
CA PRO A 149 -11.58 24.01 1.58
C PRO A 149 -12.10 23.34 2.86
N ALA A 150 -12.05 22.01 2.91
CA ALA A 150 -12.38 21.27 4.11
C ALA A 150 -11.48 21.67 5.29
N THR A 151 -12.02 21.63 6.51
CA THR A 151 -11.19 21.81 7.71
C THR A 151 -10.25 20.61 7.86
N PRO A 152 -8.93 20.82 8.05
CA PRO A 152 -7.99 19.72 8.22
C PRO A 152 -8.39 18.76 9.34
N PHE A 153 -8.19 17.47 9.10
CA PHE A 153 -8.60 16.35 9.95
C PHE A 153 -10.10 16.34 10.26
N LEU A 154 -10.91 16.99 9.41
CA LEU A 154 -12.35 17.22 9.61
C LEU A 154 -12.67 17.85 10.98
N GLY A 155 -11.73 18.66 11.50
CA GLY A 155 -11.87 19.31 12.80
C GLY A 155 -11.55 18.43 14.03
N SER A 156 -11.26 17.13 13.85
CA SER A 156 -10.93 16.25 14.99
C SER A 156 -9.55 16.55 15.58
N ALA A 157 -9.52 16.91 16.86
CA ALA A 157 -8.29 17.06 17.63
C ALA A 157 -7.59 15.71 17.88
N GLY A 158 -8.35 14.62 18.07
CA GLY A 158 -7.82 13.28 18.27
C GLY A 158 -7.12 12.77 17.01
N THR A 159 -7.75 12.88 15.85
CA THR A 159 -7.16 12.56 14.55
C THR A 159 -5.90 13.39 14.29
N ARG A 160 -5.97 14.71 14.48
CA ARG A 160 -4.79 15.58 14.35
C ARG A 160 -3.64 15.13 15.24
N SER A 161 -3.93 14.73 16.48
CA SER A 161 -2.91 14.29 17.44
C SER A 161 -2.29 12.94 17.03
N ALA A 162 -3.09 12.00 16.51
CA ALA A 162 -2.59 10.73 15.99
C ALA A 162 -1.64 10.95 14.79
N PHE A 163 -2.05 11.74 13.81
CA PHE A 163 -1.19 12.07 12.65
C PHE A 163 0.11 12.75 13.05
N LYS A 164 0.07 13.69 14.02
CA LYS A 164 1.29 14.31 14.56
C LYS A 164 2.20 13.32 15.26
N LYS A 165 1.63 12.44 16.10
CA LYS A 165 2.39 11.41 16.85
C LYS A 165 3.16 10.48 15.92
N PHE A 166 2.56 10.14 14.77
CA PHE A 166 3.10 9.18 13.82
C PHE A 166 3.61 9.82 12.52
N ALA A 167 3.91 11.11 12.53
CA ALA A 167 4.32 11.86 11.33
C ALA A 167 5.42 11.17 10.50
N PRO A 168 6.48 10.56 11.10
CA PRO A 168 7.53 9.89 10.33
C PRO A 168 7.09 8.63 9.56
N LEU A 169 5.89 8.10 9.81
CA LEU A 169 5.37 6.87 9.21
C LEU A 169 4.14 7.12 8.33
N VAL A 170 3.77 8.39 8.16
CA VAL A 170 2.55 8.80 7.48
C VAL A 170 2.92 9.71 6.32
N CYS A 171 2.40 9.40 5.13
CA CYS A 171 2.56 10.18 3.91
C CYS A 171 4.01 10.57 3.61
N GLN A 172 4.95 9.66 3.89
CA GLN A 172 6.36 9.87 3.57
C GLN A 172 6.57 9.72 2.08
N GLU A 173 7.27 10.67 1.48
CA GLU A 173 7.72 10.57 0.10
C GLU A 173 8.72 9.41 -0.05
N SER A 174 8.57 8.66 -1.13
CA SER A 174 9.45 7.56 -1.47
C SER A 174 9.77 7.56 -2.95
N SER A 175 11.01 7.23 -3.31
CA SER A 175 11.38 6.95 -4.71
C SER A 175 10.53 5.83 -5.32
N PHE A 176 9.94 4.98 -4.48
CA PHE A 176 9.04 3.91 -4.89
C PHE A 176 7.57 4.35 -5.08
N ASP A 177 7.26 5.62 -4.89
CA ASP A 177 5.92 6.18 -5.14
C ASP A 177 5.69 6.47 -6.63
N ASP A 178 6.75 6.41 -7.43
CA ASP A 178 6.64 6.45 -8.88
C ASP A 178 5.90 5.20 -9.40
N SER A 179 4.96 5.50 -10.29
CA SER A 179 4.17 4.58 -11.13
C SER A 179 4.98 3.44 -11.75
N ASP A 180 6.26 3.67 -12.01
CA ASP A 180 7.21 2.70 -12.56
C ASP A 180 7.59 1.57 -11.58
N TYR A 181 7.46 1.80 -10.26
CA TYR A 181 7.84 0.86 -9.19
C TYR A 181 6.68 0.07 -8.59
N LEU A 182 5.45 0.28 -9.08
CA LEU A 182 4.25 -0.49 -8.71
C LEU A 182 4.05 -1.73 -9.60
N SER A 183 5.12 -2.26 -10.20
CA SER A 183 5.05 -3.44 -11.05
C SER A 183 4.80 -4.71 -10.24
N PHE A 184 3.75 -5.45 -10.62
CA PHE A 184 3.48 -6.78 -10.11
C PHE A 184 3.98 -7.83 -11.12
N PRO A 185 4.38 -9.02 -10.65
CA PRO A 185 4.66 -10.13 -11.54
C PRO A 185 3.45 -10.44 -12.43
N THR A 186 3.65 -10.38 -13.74
CA THR A 186 2.69 -10.84 -14.74
C THR A 186 3.19 -12.16 -15.32
N LYS A 187 2.32 -12.93 -15.96
CA LYS A 187 2.75 -14.15 -16.66
C LYS A 187 3.91 -13.86 -17.62
N ALA A 188 3.81 -12.78 -18.39
CA ALA A 188 4.85 -12.37 -19.33
C ALA A 188 6.18 -12.05 -18.62
N THR A 189 6.17 -11.25 -17.54
CA THR A 189 7.41 -10.91 -16.83
C THR A 189 8.01 -12.08 -16.06
N ILE A 190 7.21 -13.07 -15.66
CA ILE A 190 7.68 -14.33 -15.07
C ILE A 190 8.37 -15.19 -16.14
N GLU A 191 7.73 -15.35 -17.31
CA GLU A 191 8.25 -16.16 -18.42
C GLU A 191 9.55 -15.60 -18.99
N MET A 192 9.75 -14.29 -19.00
CA MET A 192 11.02 -13.65 -19.39
C MET A 192 12.22 -14.16 -18.58
N CYS A 193 12.00 -14.54 -17.32
CA CYS A 193 13.08 -14.97 -16.44
C CYS A 193 13.46 -16.44 -16.56
N ASP A 194 12.54 -17.30 -17.02
CA ASP A 194 12.79 -18.74 -17.18
C ASP A 194 13.47 -19.39 -15.95
N GLY A 195 13.08 -18.94 -14.75
CA GLY A 195 13.66 -19.43 -13.49
C GLY A 195 15.11 -19.01 -13.21
N LYS A 196 15.72 -18.14 -14.02
CA LYS A 196 17.10 -17.66 -13.83
C LYS A 196 17.14 -16.34 -13.06
N PRO A 197 17.63 -16.32 -11.81
CA PRO A 197 17.80 -15.06 -11.08
C PRO A 197 18.89 -14.21 -11.73
N PHE A 198 18.78 -12.89 -11.58
CA PHE A 198 19.73 -11.87 -12.02
C PHE A 198 19.96 -11.75 -13.54
N ARG A 199 19.27 -12.55 -14.35
CA ARG A 199 19.22 -12.42 -15.80
C ARG A 199 18.72 -11.03 -16.23
N GLU A 200 19.32 -10.49 -17.28
CA GLU A 200 18.85 -9.27 -17.96
C GLU A 200 17.52 -9.55 -18.67
N CYS A 201 16.55 -8.65 -18.50
CA CYS A 201 15.23 -8.78 -19.12
C CYS A 201 14.73 -7.40 -19.58
N TYR A 202 13.69 -7.37 -20.43
CA TYR A 202 13.23 -6.14 -21.07
C TYR A 202 11.72 -5.95 -20.91
N ILE A 203 11.34 -4.81 -20.33
CA ILE A 203 9.95 -4.41 -20.11
C ILE A 203 9.53 -3.42 -21.23
N PRO A 204 8.26 -3.40 -21.67
CA PRO A 204 7.77 -2.41 -22.63
C PRO A 204 8.17 -0.97 -22.26
N GLY A 205 8.54 -0.17 -23.27
CA GLY A 205 9.15 1.15 -23.06
C GLY A 205 10.68 1.16 -23.12
N ASN A 206 11.30 0.06 -23.57
CA ASN A 206 12.77 -0.08 -23.70
C ASN A 206 13.52 0.07 -22.37
N ARG A 207 12.89 -0.39 -21.27
CA ARG A 207 13.49 -0.37 -19.94
C ARG A 207 14.14 -1.73 -19.68
N THR A 208 15.46 -1.70 -19.44
CA THR A 208 16.20 -2.87 -18.96
C THR A 208 15.79 -3.17 -17.52
N GLY A 209 15.57 -4.45 -17.24
CA GLY A 209 15.23 -4.96 -15.92
C GLY A 209 16.12 -6.13 -15.53
N ILE A 210 15.92 -6.57 -14.29
CA ILE A 210 16.60 -7.71 -13.68
C ILE A 210 15.56 -8.75 -13.26
N CYS A 211 15.86 -10.02 -13.48
CA CYS A 211 15.08 -11.11 -12.93
C CYS A 211 15.32 -11.23 -11.42
N TYR A 212 14.39 -10.71 -10.62
CA TYR A 212 14.56 -10.61 -9.18
C TYR A 212 13.28 -11.03 -8.45
N ASN A 213 13.46 -11.65 -7.28
CA ASN A 213 12.35 -11.97 -6.39
C ASN A 213 12.06 -10.77 -5.50
N VAL A 214 11.13 -9.92 -5.92
CA VAL A 214 10.67 -8.79 -5.12
C VAL A 214 9.64 -9.27 -4.10
N ARG A 215 9.77 -8.82 -2.84
CA ARG A 215 8.78 -9.05 -1.77
C ARG A 215 8.43 -10.54 -1.55
N PHE A 216 9.39 -11.46 -1.74
CA PHE A 216 9.19 -12.92 -1.64
C PHE A 216 8.12 -13.46 -2.60
N GLN A 217 7.84 -12.75 -3.70
CA GLN A 217 6.94 -13.21 -4.75
C GLN A 217 7.64 -14.19 -5.70
N VAL A 218 6.97 -14.55 -6.80
CA VAL A 218 7.59 -15.34 -7.87
C VAL A 218 8.70 -14.54 -8.55
N LEU A 219 9.73 -15.22 -9.05
CA LEU A 219 10.77 -14.59 -9.86
C LEU A 219 10.16 -13.99 -11.12
N SER A 220 10.37 -12.69 -11.34
CA SER A 220 9.89 -11.99 -12.53
C SER A 220 10.83 -10.85 -12.91
N CYS A 221 10.70 -10.39 -14.16
CA CYS A 221 11.41 -9.23 -14.65
C CYS A 221 10.92 -7.97 -13.94
N VAL A 222 11.83 -7.22 -13.31
CA VAL A 222 11.56 -5.93 -12.67
C VAL A 222 12.53 -4.86 -13.17
N ALA A 223 12.01 -3.69 -13.54
CA ALA A 223 12.82 -2.53 -13.94
C ALA A 223 12.98 -1.58 -12.74
N ASP A 224 13.85 -1.97 -11.81
CA ASP A 224 14.21 -1.19 -10.62
C ASP A 224 15.74 -1.19 -10.48
N ASP A 225 16.33 0.00 -10.68
CA ASP A 225 17.78 0.21 -10.72
C ASP A 225 18.44 -0.13 -9.39
N ASN A 226 17.70 -0.10 -8.27
CA ASN A 226 18.26 -0.45 -6.96
C ASN A 226 18.60 -1.93 -6.87
N TYR A 227 17.81 -2.83 -7.48
CA TYR A 227 18.15 -4.26 -7.48
C TYR A 227 19.33 -4.57 -8.40
N ILE A 228 19.46 -3.84 -9.51
CA ILE A 228 20.61 -3.92 -10.42
C ILE A 228 21.88 -3.47 -9.69
N ALA A 229 21.85 -2.26 -9.12
CA ALA A 229 22.98 -1.70 -8.37
C ALA A 229 23.36 -2.56 -7.15
N LEU A 230 22.36 -3.08 -6.42
CA LEU A 230 22.59 -3.99 -5.30
C LEU A 230 23.33 -5.25 -5.77
N ARG A 231 22.91 -5.88 -6.87
CA ARG A 231 23.55 -7.11 -7.35
C ARG A 231 24.95 -6.85 -7.88
N GLN A 232 25.17 -5.75 -8.61
CA GLN A 232 26.52 -5.32 -9.02
C GLN A 232 27.45 -5.16 -7.82
N PHE A 233 26.97 -4.49 -6.77
CA PHE A 233 27.74 -4.32 -5.53
C PHE A 233 28.03 -5.66 -4.83
N GLN A 234 27.07 -6.59 -4.82
CA GLN A 234 27.29 -7.94 -4.28
C GLN A 234 28.38 -8.71 -5.03
N ILE A 235 28.39 -8.62 -6.37
CA ILE A 235 29.42 -9.23 -7.22
C ILE A 235 30.79 -8.59 -6.91
N GLU A 236 30.87 -7.26 -6.91
CA GLU A 236 32.11 -6.52 -6.63
C GLU A 236 32.71 -6.88 -5.27
N LYS A 237 31.86 -7.01 -4.24
CA LYS A 237 32.30 -7.36 -2.89
C LYS A 237 32.42 -8.86 -2.64
N SER A 238 32.10 -9.70 -3.62
CA SER A 238 32.08 -11.16 -3.48
C SER A 238 31.23 -11.63 -2.30
N VAL A 239 30.06 -11.02 -2.11
CA VAL A 239 29.11 -11.35 -1.04
C VAL A 239 27.80 -11.91 -1.59
N GLY A 240 27.20 -12.85 -0.87
CA GLY A 240 25.98 -13.53 -1.30
C GLY A 240 26.25 -14.70 -2.25
N PRO A 241 25.26 -15.09 -3.08
CA PRO A 241 25.42 -16.21 -4.02
C PRO A 241 26.50 -15.92 -5.07
N LYS A 242 27.29 -16.95 -5.39
CA LYS A 242 28.26 -16.90 -6.50
C LYS A 242 27.54 -16.50 -7.79
N CYS A 243 28.11 -15.54 -8.52
CA CYS A 243 27.49 -15.07 -9.76
C CYS A 243 27.62 -16.09 -10.90
N ASP A 244 26.62 -16.11 -11.78
CA ASP A 244 26.62 -16.86 -13.02
C ASP A 244 27.30 -16.02 -14.13
N PRO A 245 28.44 -16.46 -14.69
CA PRO A 245 29.21 -15.68 -15.66
C PRO A 245 28.51 -15.54 -17.03
N VAL A 246 27.42 -16.26 -17.27
CA VAL A 246 26.60 -16.13 -18.48
C VAL A 246 25.45 -15.17 -18.21
N GLU A 247 24.62 -15.45 -17.21
CA GLU A 247 23.40 -14.69 -16.92
C GLU A 247 23.68 -13.31 -16.30
N GLU A 248 24.81 -13.16 -15.59
CA GLU A 248 25.17 -11.97 -14.82
C GLU A 248 26.37 -11.22 -15.41
N ARG A 249 26.79 -11.55 -16.63
CA ARG A 249 27.88 -10.84 -17.33
C ARG A 249 27.60 -9.34 -17.45
N TRP A 250 26.34 -9.00 -17.72
CA TRP A 250 25.88 -7.62 -17.83
C TRP A 250 25.95 -6.85 -16.50
N LEU A 251 26.06 -7.56 -15.37
CA LEU A 251 26.26 -7.00 -14.03
C LEU A 251 27.74 -6.97 -13.60
N GLY A 252 28.66 -7.33 -14.48
CA GLY A 252 30.10 -7.34 -14.21
C GLY A 252 30.63 -8.65 -13.63
N CYS A 253 29.85 -9.75 -13.69
CA CYS A 253 30.38 -11.08 -13.38
C CYS A 253 31.41 -11.50 -14.45
N SER A 254 32.58 -11.94 -13.99
CA SER A 254 33.66 -12.50 -14.81
C SER A 254 33.91 -13.97 -14.46
N ASP A 255 34.55 -14.70 -15.38
CA ASP A 255 34.96 -16.10 -15.20
C ASP A 255 35.97 -16.28 -14.04
#